data_AF-A0A1W1BRB6-F1
#
_entry.id   AF-A0A1W1BRB6-F1
#
_cell.length_a   1.000
_cell.length_b   1.000
_cell.length_c   1.000
_cell.angle_alpha   90.00
_cell.angle_beta   90.00
_cell.angle_gamma   90.00
#
_symmetry.space_group_name_H-M   'P 1'
#
loop_
_entity.id
_entity.type
_entity.pdbx_description
1 polymer ?
#
loop_
_entity_poly.entity_id
_entity_poly.type
_entity_poly.pdbx_seq_one_letter_code
_entity_poly.pdbx_strand_id
1 'polypeptide(L)'
;MRDIEDLRKEFENFNQDDSLCIDGSCEADEEVDLKDYPSYTEALYAKLIAPHVSGIYISRWDIKDIALAAGESMAIHPRKRMFELAMKFATTKENMTLFLNALEDHMNDKIAIYEDLMRQFPLSSEIFAPKIAKAQKTIRLFPMIIDEYFE
;
A
#
# COMPACT_ATOMS: atom_id res chain seq x y z
N MET A 1 -6.01 -38.40 -26.22
CA MET A 1 -6.19 -37.11 -26.91
C MET A 1 -7.57 -36.63 -26.48
N ARG A 2 -7.69 -35.54 -25.72
CA ARG A 2 -9.00 -35.12 -25.18
C ARG A 2 -9.87 -34.59 -26.31
N ASP A 3 -11.14 -35.00 -26.35
CA ASP A 3 -12.09 -34.66 -27.40
C ASP A 3 -12.51 -33.19 -27.28
N ILE A 4 -12.63 -32.48 -28.41
CA ILE A 4 -12.98 -31.06 -28.44
C ILE A 4 -14.42 -30.85 -27.95
N GLU A 5 -15.27 -31.85 -28.13
CA GLU A 5 -16.64 -31.84 -27.62
C GLU A 5 -16.72 -31.96 -26.10
N ASP A 6 -15.79 -32.71 -25.47
CA ASP A 6 -15.68 -32.78 -24.01
C ASP A 6 -15.22 -31.43 -23.42
N LEU A 7 -14.25 -30.76 -24.06
CA LEU A 7 -13.80 -29.43 -23.62
C LEU A 7 -14.90 -28.37 -23.78
N ARG A 8 -15.76 -28.47 -24.80
CA ARG A 8 -16.92 -27.60 -24.96
C ARG A 8 -17.96 -27.82 -23.86
N LYS A 9 -18.25 -29.07 -23.50
CA LYS A 9 -19.14 -29.40 -22.38
C LYS A 9 -18.58 -28.93 -21.05
N GLU A 10 -17.29 -29.10 -20.81
CA GLU A 10 -16.63 -28.59 -19.59
C GLU A 10 -16.72 -27.05 -19.50
N PHE A 11 -16.62 -26.35 -20.63
CA PHE A 11 -16.75 -24.88 -20.67
C PHE A 11 -18.20 -24.40 -20.50
N GLU A 12 -19.18 -25.09 -21.08
CA GLU A 12 -20.61 -24.79 -20.92
C GLU A 12 -21.10 -25.07 -19.50
N ASN A 13 -20.55 -26.10 -18.83
CA ASN A 13 -20.86 -26.40 -17.44
C ASN A 13 -20.11 -25.51 -16.42
N PHE A 14 -19.14 -24.69 -16.86
CA PHE A 14 -18.33 -23.86 -15.96
C PHE A 14 -19.02 -22.56 -15.50
N ASN A 15 -20.30 -22.34 -15.85
CA ASN A 15 -21.00 -21.07 -15.61
C ASN A 15 -22.33 -21.17 -14.85
N GLN A 16 -22.57 -22.22 -14.08
CA GLN A 16 -23.80 -22.34 -13.28
C GLN A 16 -23.60 -22.98 -11.89
N ASP A 17 -22.59 -22.52 -11.13
CA ASP A 17 -22.56 -22.68 -9.67
C ASP A 17 -22.03 -21.39 -9.00
N ASP A 18 -22.99 -20.53 -8.61
CA ASP A 18 -23.02 -19.55 -7.52
C ASP A 18 -21.72 -19.12 -6.82
N SER A 19 -20.91 -18.25 -7.44
CA SER A 19 -20.07 -17.25 -6.72
C SER A 19 -19.38 -16.17 -7.58
N LEU A 20 -19.75 -16.00 -8.84
CA LEU A 20 -19.22 -14.91 -9.68
C LEU A 20 -20.16 -13.71 -9.61
N CYS A 21 -19.84 -12.77 -8.71
CA CYS A 21 -20.61 -11.54 -8.50
C CYS A 21 -20.57 -10.62 -9.72
N ILE A 22 -21.60 -10.70 -10.56
CA ILE A 22 -21.75 -9.92 -11.79
C ILE A 22 -22.31 -8.50 -11.55
N ASP A 23 -22.60 -8.12 -10.29
CA ASP A 23 -23.09 -6.77 -9.94
C ASP A 23 -22.31 -6.10 -8.78
N GLY A 24 -21.11 -6.62 -8.46
CA GLY A 24 -20.29 -6.08 -7.37
C GLY A 24 -20.83 -6.31 -5.95
N SER A 25 -21.95 -7.00 -5.79
CA SER A 25 -22.58 -7.31 -4.50
C SER A 25 -22.16 -8.68 -3.94
N CYS A 26 -20.85 -8.98 -3.91
CA CYS A 26 -20.41 -10.05 -3.04
C CYS A 26 -20.58 -9.55 -1.59
N GLU A 27 -21.40 -10.24 -0.80
CA GLU A 27 -21.45 -10.05 0.65
C GLU A 27 -20.07 -10.41 1.21
N ALA A 28 -19.24 -9.39 1.40
CA ALA A 28 -18.12 -9.47 2.31
C ALA A 28 -18.72 -9.27 3.70
N ASP A 29 -18.77 -10.36 4.47
CA ASP A 29 -19.12 -10.34 5.88
C ASP A 29 -18.38 -9.20 6.60
N GLU A 30 -19.15 -8.47 7.39
CA GLU A 30 -18.86 -7.27 8.17
C GLU A 30 -18.93 -5.93 7.40
N GLU A 31 -20.17 -5.45 7.23
CA GLU A 31 -20.49 -4.01 7.28
C GLU A 31 -20.08 -3.44 8.65
N VAL A 32 -18.79 -3.22 8.85
CA VAL A 32 -18.33 -2.21 9.81
C VAL A 32 -18.74 -0.88 9.19
N ASP A 33 -19.55 -0.09 9.88
CA ASP A 33 -20.00 1.23 9.44
C ASP A 33 -18.77 2.15 9.29
N LEU A 34 -18.25 2.22 8.07
CA LEU A 34 -16.96 2.79 7.70
C LEU A 34 -17.08 4.24 7.24
N LYS A 35 -18.15 4.98 7.56
CA LYS A 35 -18.37 6.33 6.99
C LYS A 35 -17.45 7.41 7.55
N ASP A 36 -16.91 7.25 8.77
CA ASP A 36 -15.97 8.20 9.37
C ASP A 36 -14.48 7.83 9.18
N TYR A 37 -14.19 6.57 8.86
CA TYR A 37 -12.86 6.04 8.55
C TYR A 37 -12.25 6.36 7.15
N PRO A 38 -12.99 6.73 6.08
CA PRO A 38 -12.42 6.86 4.74
C PRO A 38 -11.55 8.11 4.63
N SER A 39 -11.96 9.22 5.26
CA SER A 39 -11.29 10.51 5.13
C SER A 39 -9.85 10.44 5.64
N TYR A 40 -9.64 9.82 6.80
CA TYR A 40 -8.31 9.66 7.40
C TYR A 40 -7.40 8.75 6.56
N THR A 41 -7.87 7.55 6.23
CA THR A 41 -7.10 6.57 5.44
C THR A 41 -6.76 7.13 4.06
N GLU A 42 -7.70 7.82 3.42
CA GLU A 42 -7.47 8.47 2.12
C GLU A 42 -6.51 9.65 2.22
N ALA A 43 -6.61 10.46 3.28
CA ALA A 43 -5.68 11.57 3.53
C ALA A 43 -4.26 11.06 3.76
N LEU A 44 -4.09 10.01 4.57
CA LEU A 44 -2.79 9.37 4.77
C LEU A 44 -2.27 8.75 3.49
N TYR A 45 -3.11 8.04 2.72
CA TYR A 45 -2.70 7.48 1.44
C TYR A 45 -2.20 8.56 0.47
N ALA A 46 -2.92 9.69 0.39
CA ALA A 46 -2.55 10.81 -0.45
C ALA A 46 -1.24 11.49 0.00
N LYS A 47 -0.97 11.55 1.31
CA LYS A 47 0.25 12.15 1.86
C LYS A 47 1.46 11.22 1.79
N LEU A 48 1.29 9.94 2.10
CA LEU A 48 2.37 8.98 2.34
C LEU A 48 2.68 8.12 1.10
N ILE A 49 1.65 7.63 0.40
CA ILE A 49 1.81 6.64 -0.68
C ILE A 49 1.87 7.28 -2.06
N ALA A 50 1.26 8.46 -2.25
CA ALA A 50 1.24 9.12 -3.54
C ALA A 50 2.65 9.60 -3.96
N PRO A 51 3.25 9.06 -5.04
CA PRO A 51 4.67 9.30 -5.36
C PRO A 51 5.00 10.75 -5.67
N HIS A 52 4.03 11.51 -6.18
CA HIS A 52 4.22 12.93 -6.48
C HIS A 52 4.30 13.78 -5.22
N VAL A 53 3.75 13.31 -4.09
CA VAL A 53 3.82 13.94 -2.77
C VAL A 53 5.01 13.42 -1.99
N SER A 54 5.11 12.10 -1.81
CA SER A 54 6.12 11.46 -0.97
C SER A 54 7.51 11.38 -1.61
N GLY A 55 7.62 11.58 -2.92
CA GLY A 55 8.89 11.50 -3.65
C GLY A 55 9.36 10.08 -3.95
N ILE A 56 8.76 9.07 -3.32
CA ILE A 56 9.11 7.65 -3.49
C ILE A 56 7.88 6.89 -3.98
N TYR A 57 8.08 6.05 -4.99
CA TYR A 57 7.05 5.09 -5.39
C TYR A 57 7.10 3.87 -4.48
N ILE A 58 6.02 3.63 -3.76
CA ILE A 58 5.85 2.44 -2.92
C ILE A 58 4.97 1.46 -3.69
N SER A 59 5.53 0.30 -4.03
CA SER A 59 4.85 -0.76 -4.75
C SER A 59 4.01 -1.64 -3.81
N ARG A 60 3.26 -2.57 -4.40
CA ARG A 60 2.50 -3.57 -3.62
C ARG A 60 3.41 -4.46 -2.77
N TRP A 61 4.58 -4.81 -3.30
CA TRP A 61 5.57 -5.61 -2.59
C TRP A 61 6.18 -4.82 -1.43
N ASP A 62 6.51 -3.56 -1.68
CA ASP A 62 7.03 -2.68 -0.62
C ASP A 62 6.00 -2.54 0.52
N ILE A 63 4.69 -2.34 0.23
CA ILE A 63 3.65 -2.29 1.27
C ILE A 63 3.57 -3.61 2.05
N LYS A 64 3.68 -4.76 1.37
CA LYS A 64 3.68 -6.06 2.03
C LYS A 64 4.86 -6.19 3.00
N ASP A 65 6.05 -5.82 2.56
CA ASP A 65 7.28 -5.96 3.34
C ASP A 65 7.27 -4.99 4.53
N ILE A 66 6.78 -3.77 4.35
CA ILE A 66 6.58 -2.77 5.42
C ILE A 66 5.59 -3.30 6.46
N ALA A 67 4.43 -3.81 6.02
CA ALA A 67 3.44 -4.37 6.94
C ALA A 67 4.00 -5.57 7.71
N LEU A 68 4.74 -6.45 7.02
CA LEU A 68 5.38 -7.60 7.65
C LEU A 68 6.41 -7.18 8.70
N ALA A 69 7.21 -6.17 8.42
CA ALA A 69 8.16 -5.59 9.37
C ALA A 69 7.45 -4.96 10.59
N ALA A 70 6.26 -4.40 10.40
CA ALA A 70 5.41 -3.88 11.47
C ALA A 70 4.66 -4.96 12.27
N GLY A 71 4.74 -6.24 11.86
CA GLY A 71 4.11 -7.37 12.54
C GLY A 71 2.83 -7.91 11.90
N GLU A 72 2.43 -7.38 10.75
CA GLU A 72 1.20 -7.76 10.03
C GLU A 72 1.52 -8.46 8.70
N SER A 73 1.01 -9.69 8.52
CA SER A 73 1.16 -10.42 7.27
C SER A 73 -0.10 -10.29 6.42
N MET A 74 0.04 -9.89 5.16
CA MET A 74 -1.08 -9.75 4.23
C MET A 74 -0.82 -10.41 2.87
N ALA A 75 -1.91 -10.84 2.23
CA ALA A 75 -1.90 -11.27 0.84
C ALA A 75 -1.74 -10.06 -0.10
N ILE A 76 -1.25 -10.31 -1.32
CA ILE A 76 -1.10 -9.25 -2.32
C ILE A 76 -2.48 -8.86 -2.87
N HIS A 77 -2.83 -7.59 -2.72
CA HIS A 77 -4.06 -6.97 -3.23
C HIS A 77 -3.72 -5.73 -4.09
N PRO A 78 -4.72 -5.04 -4.68
CA PRO A 78 -4.47 -3.73 -5.29
C PRO A 78 -3.83 -2.76 -4.29
N ARG A 79 -2.94 -1.87 -4.77
CA ARG A 79 -2.09 -1.02 -3.91
C ARG A 79 -2.88 -0.21 -2.87
N LYS A 80 -3.98 0.44 -3.28
CA LYS A 80 -4.84 1.20 -2.36
C LYS A 80 -5.41 0.29 -1.28
N ARG A 81 -5.92 -0.88 -1.67
CA ARG A 81 -6.47 -1.88 -0.75
C ARG A 81 -5.44 -2.41 0.24
N MET A 82 -4.20 -2.64 -0.20
CA MET A 82 -3.12 -3.07 0.71
C MET A 82 -2.83 -2.02 1.78
N PHE A 83 -2.82 -0.73 1.40
CA PHE A 83 -2.66 0.34 2.38
C PHE A 83 -3.85 0.41 3.35
N GLU A 84 -5.09 0.30 2.85
CA GLU A 84 -6.28 0.23 3.71
C GLU A 84 -6.19 -0.92 4.72
N LEU A 85 -5.73 -2.10 4.30
CA LEU A 85 -5.51 -3.24 5.20
C LEU A 85 -4.43 -2.94 6.24
N ALA A 86 -3.32 -2.30 5.86
CA ALA A 86 -2.30 -1.87 6.81
C ALA A 86 -2.85 -0.87 7.84
N MET A 87 -3.76 0.03 7.43
CA MET A 87 -4.40 0.99 8.35
C MET A 87 -5.38 0.32 9.32
N LYS A 88 -6.04 -0.78 8.91
CA LYS A 88 -6.84 -1.59 9.85
C LYS A 88 -6.00 -2.22 10.95
N PHE A 89 -4.75 -2.57 10.66
CA PHE A 89 -3.79 -3.01 11.68
C PHE A 89 -3.31 -1.84 12.57
N ALA A 90 -3.03 -0.70 11.96
CA ALA A 90 -2.52 0.51 12.61
C ALA A 90 -3.60 1.32 13.35
N THR A 91 -4.49 0.67 14.09
CA THR A 91 -5.59 1.29 14.84
C THR A 91 -5.22 1.75 16.25
N THR A 92 -4.04 1.36 16.75
CA THR A 92 -3.49 1.81 18.03
C THR A 92 -2.26 2.65 17.81
N LYS A 93 -1.92 3.51 18.79
CA LYS A 93 -0.70 4.33 18.78
C LYS A 93 0.55 3.48 18.57
N GLU A 94 0.61 2.33 19.25
CA GLU A 94 1.72 1.39 19.15
C GLU A 94 1.84 0.81 17.73
N ASN A 95 0.77 0.26 17.17
CA ASN A 95 0.79 -0.34 15.83
C ASN A 95 1.05 0.70 14.73
N MET A 96 0.50 1.91 14.86
CA MET A 96 0.81 3.00 13.92
C MET A 96 2.28 3.41 14.03
N THR A 97 2.85 3.47 15.24
CA THR A 97 4.29 3.77 15.42
C THR A 97 5.15 2.69 14.76
N LEU A 98 4.82 1.40 14.94
CA LEU A 98 5.52 0.31 14.27
C LEU A 98 5.45 0.42 12.74
N PHE A 99 4.26 0.71 12.21
CA PHE A 99 4.06 0.89 10.77
C PHE A 99 4.86 2.08 10.22
N LEU A 100 4.82 3.25 10.89
CA LEU A 100 5.53 4.44 10.45
C LEU A 100 7.05 4.28 10.55
N ASN A 101 7.56 3.58 11.57
CA ASN A 101 8.99 3.25 11.67
C ASN A 101 9.43 2.35 10.51
N ALA A 102 8.67 1.28 10.22
CA ALA A 102 8.97 0.39 9.09
C ALA A 102 8.90 1.13 7.74
N LEU A 103 7.96 2.07 7.59
CA LEU A 103 7.86 2.92 6.41
C LEU A 103 9.05 3.90 6.32
N GLU A 104 9.51 4.46 7.44
CA GLU A 104 10.69 5.35 7.49
C GLU A 104 11.95 4.62 7.03
N ASP A 105 12.20 3.43 7.58
CA ASP A 105 13.32 2.58 7.20
C ASP A 105 13.29 2.30 5.69
N HIS A 106 12.13 1.88 5.18
CA HIS A 106 11.95 1.65 3.75
C HIS A 106 12.22 2.89 2.89
N MET A 107 11.75 4.06 3.32
CA MET A 107 11.98 5.31 2.60
C MET A 107 13.45 5.72 2.62
N ASN A 108 14.15 5.53 3.74
CA ASN A 108 15.58 5.78 3.87
C ASN A 108 16.40 4.86 2.96
N ASP A 109 16.03 3.59 2.83
CA ASP A 109 16.67 2.67 1.87
C ASP A 109 16.55 3.16 0.42
N LYS A 110 15.37 3.66 0.02
CA LYS A 110 15.18 4.24 -1.32
C LYS A 110 15.96 5.54 -1.51
N ILE A 111 16.04 6.39 -0.47
CA ILE A 111 16.86 7.60 -0.49
C ILE A 111 18.34 7.22 -0.72
N ALA A 112 18.85 6.22 0.01
CA ALA A 112 20.24 5.77 -0.14
C ALA A 112 20.55 5.31 -1.58
N ILE A 113 19.61 4.61 -2.22
CA ILE A 113 19.72 4.23 -3.64
C ILE A 113 19.78 5.47 -4.54
N TYR A 114 18.92 6.46 -4.32
CA TYR A 114 18.93 7.70 -5.10
C TYR A 114 20.23 8.48 -4.93
N GLU A 115 20.74 8.60 -3.70
CA GLU A 115 22.02 9.25 -3.43
C GLU A 115 23.19 8.52 -4.09
N ASP A 116 23.16 7.19 -4.10
CA ASP A 116 24.18 6.38 -4.78
C ASP A 116 24.15 6.58 -6.30
N LEU A 117 22.94 6.61 -6.89
CA LEU A 117 22.77 6.93 -8.31
C LEU A 117 23.25 8.34 -8.66
N MET A 118 23.01 9.32 -7.80
CA MET A 118 23.52 10.69 -7.98
C MET A 118 25.04 10.75 -7.90
N ARG A 119 25.66 9.95 -7.02
CA ARG A 119 27.13 9.84 -6.91
C ARG A 119 27.73 9.18 -8.15
N GLN A 120 27.14 8.08 -8.63
CA GLN A 120 27.64 7.35 -9.80
C GLN A 120 27.35 8.09 -11.13
N PHE A 121 26.20 8.76 -11.23
CA PHE A 121 25.75 9.46 -12.42
C PHE A 121 25.32 10.89 -12.06
N PRO A 122 26.26 11.86 -12.01
CA PRO A 122 25.99 13.21 -11.50
C PRO A 122 24.86 13.95 -12.23
N LEU A 123 24.67 13.71 -13.53
CA LEU A 123 23.58 14.30 -14.33
C LEU A 123 22.19 13.87 -13.86
N SER A 124 22.06 12.76 -13.13
CA SER A 124 20.79 12.31 -12.55
C SER A 124 20.35 13.12 -11.33
N SER A 125 21.22 13.99 -10.78
CA SER A 125 20.94 14.81 -9.60
C SER A 125 19.71 15.69 -9.77
N GLU A 126 19.49 16.24 -10.97
CA GLU A 126 18.32 17.07 -11.27
C GLU A 126 17.00 16.30 -11.12
N ILE A 127 17.04 14.97 -11.28
CA ILE A 127 15.88 14.09 -11.19
C ILE A 127 15.65 13.62 -9.76
N PHE A 128 16.72 13.24 -9.05
CA PHE A 128 16.63 12.58 -7.75
C PHE A 128 16.63 13.54 -6.56
N ALA A 129 17.34 14.68 -6.63
CA ALA A 129 17.38 15.63 -5.51
C ALA A 129 15.97 16.14 -5.10
N PRO A 130 15.07 16.50 -6.04
CA PRO A 130 13.70 16.89 -5.67
C PRO A 130 12.88 15.74 -5.05
N LYS A 131 13.16 14.49 -5.42
CA LYS A 131 12.49 13.31 -4.87
C LYS A 131 12.96 13.03 -3.44
N ILE A 132 14.26 13.10 -3.19
CA ILE A 132 14.85 12.96 -1.85
C ILE A 132 14.28 14.05 -0.92
N ALA A 133 14.22 15.30 -1.37
CA ALA A 133 13.66 16.40 -0.57
C ALA A 133 12.19 16.16 -0.17
N LYS A 134 11.38 15.62 -1.08
CA LYS A 134 9.99 15.22 -0.80
C LYS A 134 9.91 14.06 0.20
N ALA A 135 10.76 13.05 0.04
CA ALA A 135 10.81 11.90 0.94
C ALA A 135 11.17 12.32 2.36
N GLN A 136 12.22 13.11 2.52
CA GLN A 136 12.63 13.66 3.82
C GLN A 136 11.54 14.54 4.45
N LYS A 137 10.84 15.36 3.66
CA LYS A 137 9.70 16.14 4.15
C LYS A 137 8.57 15.25 4.65
N THR A 138 8.34 14.13 3.99
CA THR A 138 7.27 13.18 4.32
C THR A 138 7.59 12.42 5.61
N ILE A 139 8.84 11.95 5.78
CA ILE A 139 9.30 11.30 7.03
C ILE A 139 9.10 12.22 8.24
N ARG A 140 9.40 13.52 8.09
CA ARG A 140 9.18 14.51 9.16
C ARG A 140 7.72 14.66 9.59
N LEU A 141 6.76 14.16 8.81
CA LEU A 141 5.34 14.16 9.16
C LEU A 141 4.96 13.03 10.12
N PHE A 142 5.77 11.99 10.27
CA PHE A 142 5.37 10.79 10.99
C PHE A 142 5.09 11.06 12.48
N PRO A 143 5.91 11.82 13.22
CA PRO A 143 5.58 12.18 14.60
C PRO A 143 4.28 12.99 14.69
N MET A 144 4.08 13.94 13.78
CA MET A 144 2.85 14.76 13.74
C MET A 144 1.60 13.90 13.48
N ILE A 145 1.70 12.83 12.70
CA ILE A 145 0.59 11.89 12.48
C ILE A 145 0.28 11.14 13.79
N ILE A 146 1.30 10.73 14.54
CA ILE A 146 1.06 10.08 15.84
C ILE A 146 0.34 11.04 16.79
N ASP A 147 0.78 12.29 16.87
CA ASP A 147 0.19 13.29 17.77
C ASP A 147 -1.23 13.68 17.33
N GLU A 148 -1.47 13.89 16.03
CA GLU A 148 -2.78 14.32 15.50
C GLU A 148 -3.89 13.27 15.69
N TYR A 149 -3.54 11.98 15.64
CA TYR A 149 -4.54 10.90 15.58
C TYR A 149 -4.60 10.02 16.83
N PHE A 150 -3.63 10.13 17.75
CA PHE A 150 -3.53 9.25 18.93
C PHE A 150 -3.18 9.96 20.25
N GLU A 151 -3.22 11.29 20.32
CA GLU A 151 -3.23 12.05 21.59
C GLU A 151 -4.64 12.43 22.06
#